data_AF-A0A6I9N8I2-F1
#
_entry.id   AF-A0A6I9N8I2-F1
#
_cell.length_a   1.000
_cell.length_b   1.000
_cell.length_c   1.000
_cell.angle_alpha   90.00
_cell.angle_beta   90.00
_cell.angle_gamma   90.00
#
_symmetry.space_group_name_H-M   'P 1'
#
loop_
_entity.id
_entity.type
_entity.pdbx_description
1 polymer ?
#
loop_
_entity_poly.entity_id
_entity_poly.type
_entity_poly.pdbx_seq_one_letter_code
_entity_poly.pdbx_strand_id
1 'polypeptide(L)'
;LSSPMLTCKTPPHAVLSEQPVKLTVDSVELHAPVRFTYNQDPIINSIQPSRSFVSGGCTVSAHGFFLQSGLQPQMILSTGPDAEVFHVVSATR
;
A
#
# COMPACT_ATOMS: atom_id res chain seq x y z
N LEU A 1 -13.56 11.69 -24.72
CA LEU A 1 -14.27 10.58 -24.04
C LEU A 1 -13.75 10.51 -22.62
N SER A 2 -14.59 10.79 -21.62
CA SER A 2 -14.23 10.75 -20.20
C SER A 2 -14.17 9.29 -19.73
N SER A 3 -13.26 8.98 -18.81
CA SER A 3 -13.20 7.67 -18.14
C SER A 3 -14.41 7.49 -17.21
N PRO A 4 -15.04 6.30 -17.14
CA PRO A 4 -16.11 6.01 -16.18
C PRO A 4 -15.59 5.70 -14.77
N MET A 5 -14.30 5.91 -14.51
CA MET A 5 -13.63 5.52 -13.25
C MET A 5 -13.27 6.73 -12.41
N LEU A 6 -13.61 6.68 -11.12
CA LEU A 6 -13.15 7.61 -10.11
C LEU A 6 -12.08 6.94 -9.24
N THR A 7 -11.05 7.70 -8.87
CA THR A 7 -10.00 7.23 -7.98
C THR A 7 -9.82 8.23 -6.85
N CYS A 8 -9.88 7.74 -5.61
CA CYS A 8 -9.68 8.52 -4.40
C CYS A 8 -8.76 7.76 -3.43
N LYS A 9 -8.21 8.48 -2.46
CA LYS A 9 -7.47 7.90 -1.34
C LYS A 9 -8.38 7.86 -0.13
N THR A 10 -8.40 6.72 0.56
CA THR A 10 -9.15 6.58 1.81
C THR A 10 -8.49 7.40 2.92
N PRO A 11 -9.28 7.99 3.83
CA PRO A 11 -8.75 8.66 5.02
C PRO A 11 -8.17 7.65 6.02
N PRO A 12 -7.31 8.09 6.96
CA PRO A 12 -6.89 7.27 8.08
C PRO A 12 -8.10 6.81 8.93
N HIS A 13 -8.05 5.59 9.43
CA HIS A 13 -9.10 5.05 10.28
C HIS A 13 -8.48 4.12 11.34
N ALA A 14 -8.69 4.45 12.62
CA ALA A 14 -8.00 3.77 13.72
C ALA A 14 -8.63 2.42 14.11
N VAL A 15 -9.83 2.12 13.63
CA VAL A 15 -10.61 0.94 14.05
C VAL A 15 -10.87 0.04 12.85
N LEU A 16 -10.57 -1.26 13.00
CA LEU A 16 -10.89 -2.25 11.97
C LEU A 16 -12.40 -2.32 11.76
N SER A 17 -12.84 -2.06 10.53
CA SER A 17 -14.27 -1.97 10.23
C SER A 17 -14.57 -2.08 8.75
N GLU A 18 -15.81 -2.48 8.45
CA GLU A 18 -16.39 -2.32 7.13
C GLU A 18 -17.20 -1.03 7.05
N GLN A 19 -16.86 -0.15 6.12
CA GLN A 19 -17.50 1.14 5.92
C GLN A 19 -18.25 1.17 4.58
N PRO A 20 -19.46 1.76 4.52
CA PRO A 20 -20.12 2.00 3.24
C PRO A 20 -19.31 2.98 2.40
N VAL A 21 -19.26 2.76 1.09
CA VAL A 21 -18.69 3.73 0.15
C VAL A 21 -19.83 4.54 -0.45
N LYS A 22 -19.72 5.86 -0.34
CA LYS A 22 -20.71 6.82 -0.81
C LYS A 22 -20.04 7.83 -1.73
N LEU A 23 -20.72 8.16 -2.82
CA LEU A 23 -20.35 9.24 -3.72
C LEU A 23 -21.49 10.26 -3.72
N THR A 24 -21.16 11.50 -3.40
CA THR A 24 -22.11 12.62 -3.49
C THR A 24 -21.72 13.50 -4.66
N VAL A 25 -22.63 13.69 -5.61
CA VAL A 25 -22.47 14.63 -6.73
C VAL A 25 -23.63 15.62 -6.65
N ASP A 26 -23.30 16.90 -6.47
CA ASP A 26 -24.25 17.96 -6.16
C ASP A 26 -25.11 17.63 -4.93
N SER A 27 -26.38 17.26 -5.13
CA SER A 27 -27.33 16.87 -4.08
C SER A 27 -27.79 15.41 -4.18
N VAL A 28 -27.13 14.60 -5.01
CA VAL A 28 -27.44 13.19 -5.20
C VAL A 28 -26.40 12.33 -4.51
N GLU A 29 -26.85 11.41 -3.65
CA GLU A 29 -26.01 10.40 -3.01
C GLU A 29 -26.16 9.05 -3.71
N LEU A 30 -25.02 8.47 -4.10
CA LEU A 30 -24.91 7.15 -4.71
C LEU A 30 -24.13 6.24 -3.75
N HIS A 31 -24.63 5.03 -3.56
CA HIS A 31 -23.96 4.01 -2.74
C HIS A 31 -23.30 2.97 -3.63
N ALA A 32 -22.06 2.61 -3.29
CA ALA A 32 -21.42 1.47 -3.93
C ALA A 32 -22.12 0.16 -3.53
N PRO A 33 -22.19 -0.84 -4.42
CA PRO A 33 -22.76 -2.14 -4.10
C PRO A 33 -21.89 -2.97 -3.13
N VAL A 34 -20.64 -2.56 -2.93
CA VAL A 34 -19.67 -3.21 -2.06
C VAL A 34 -19.19 -2.26 -0.97
N ARG A 35 -18.85 -2.82 0.20
CA ARG A 35 -18.28 -2.07 1.33
C ARG A 35 -16.76 -2.02 1.21
N PHE A 36 -16.16 -1.00 1.82
CA PHE A 36 -14.72 -0.90 1.97
C PHE A 36 -14.31 -1.39 3.36
N THR A 37 -13.28 -2.24 3.45
CA THR A 37 -12.81 -2.78 4.73
C THR A 37 -11.49 -2.13 5.13
N TYR A 38 -11.47 -1.45 6.26
CA TYR A 38 -10.24 -1.04 6.94
C TYR A 38 -9.65 -2.25 7.65
N ASN A 39 -8.55 -2.75 7.08
CA ASN A 39 -7.82 -3.91 7.58
C ASN A 39 -6.71 -3.49 8.56
N GLN A 40 -6.16 -4.47 9.27
CA GLN A 40 -5.01 -4.26 10.16
C GLN A 40 -3.81 -3.75 9.36
N ASP A 41 -3.11 -2.78 9.93
CA ASP A 41 -1.87 -2.25 9.37
C ASP A 41 -0.83 -3.38 9.17
N PRO A 42 -0.09 -3.37 8.05
CA PRO A 42 0.93 -4.37 7.80
C PRO A 42 2.08 -4.25 8.81
N ILE A 43 2.54 -5.40 9.31
CA ILE A 43 3.67 -5.48 10.24
C ILE A 43 4.79 -6.26 9.56
N ILE A 44 5.96 -5.66 9.43
CA ILE A 44 7.17 -6.34 8.94
C ILE A 44 8.02 -6.76 10.14
N ASN A 45 8.26 -8.07 10.27
CA ASN A 45 9.05 -8.64 11.36
C ASN A 45 10.50 -8.87 10.95
N SER A 46 10.74 -9.26 9.70
CA SER A 46 12.10 -9.51 9.21
C SER A 46 12.21 -9.28 7.71
N ILE A 47 13.43 -8.96 7.28
CA ILE A 47 13.82 -8.85 5.88
C ILE A 47 15.09 -9.67 5.69
N GLN A 48 15.10 -10.56 4.69
CA GLN A 48 16.20 -11.48 4.41
C GLN A 48 16.53 -11.51 2.92
N PRO A 49 17.82 -11.45 2.53
CA PRO A 49 18.99 -11.29 3.39
C PRO A 49 19.04 -9.90 4.07
N SER A 50 19.73 -9.80 5.20
CA SER A 50 19.89 -8.54 5.95
C SER A 50 20.92 -7.58 5.36
N ARG A 51 21.60 -8.00 4.28
CA ARG A 51 22.65 -7.25 3.59
C ARG A 51 22.52 -7.47 2.09
N SER A 52 22.83 -6.43 1.32
CA SER A 52 22.85 -6.43 -0.14
C SER A 52 24.01 -5.57 -0.64
N PHE A 53 24.25 -5.57 -1.94
CA PHE A 53 25.18 -4.68 -2.60
C PHE A 53 24.59 -3.26 -2.69
N VAL A 54 25.44 -2.24 -2.55
CA VAL A 54 25.05 -0.82 -2.73
C VAL A 54 24.50 -0.59 -4.14
N SER A 55 24.98 -1.33 -5.12
CA SER A 55 24.47 -1.32 -6.49
C SER A 55 23.06 -1.91 -6.66
N GLY A 56 22.45 -2.47 -5.61
CA GLY A 56 21.16 -3.16 -5.68
C GLY A 56 21.25 -4.53 -6.35
N GLY A 57 20.12 -4.99 -6.90
CA GLY A 57 20.01 -6.26 -7.66
C GLY A 57 19.81 -7.53 -6.82
N CYS A 58 19.87 -7.45 -5.50
CA CYS A 58 19.54 -8.57 -4.62
C CYS A 58 18.03 -8.63 -4.37
N THR A 59 17.41 -9.78 -4.60
CA THR A 59 16.04 -10.05 -4.15
C THR A 59 16.03 -10.21 -2.63
N VAL A 60 15.12 -9.49 -1.99
CA VAL A 60 14.89 -9.57 -0.55
C VAL A 60 13.46 -10.06 -0.28
N SER A 61 13.33 -10.88 0.75
CA SER A 61 12.06 -11.41 1.26
C SER A 61 11.70 -10.68 2.54
N ALA A 62 10.53 -10.05 2.57
CA ALA A 62 9.95 -9.50 3.78
C ALA A 62 8.96 -10.50 4.39
N HIS A 63 9.06 -10.74 5.69
CA HIS A 63 8.15 -11.60 6.44
C HIS A 63 7.45 -10.77 7.51
N GLY A 64 6.18 -11.10 7.76
CA GLY A 64 5.34 -10.25 8.58
C GLY A 64 3.90 -10.72 8.65
N PHE A 65 3.04 -9.83 9.14
CA PHE A 65 1.60 -10.05 9.24
C PHE A 65 0.84 -8.98 8.44
N PHE A 66 -0.33 -9.35 7.93
CA PHE A 66 -1.24 -8.45 7.22
C PHE A 66 -0.61 -7.71 6.02
N LEU A 67 0.41 -8.30 5.38
CA LEU A 67 1.13 -7.67 4.29
C LEU A 67 0.23 -7.38 3.07
N GLN A 68 -0.87 -8.13 2.93
CA GLN A 68 -1.90 -7.90 1.90
C GLN A 68 -2.70 -6.60 2.06
N SER A 69 -2.61 -5.93 3.22
CA SER A 69 -3.30 -4.65 3.46
C SER A 69 -2.73 -3.51 2.61
N GLY A 70 -1.49 -3.65 2.11
CA GLY A 70 -0.86 -2.70 1.19
C GLY A 70 -0.85 -3.23 -0.25
N LEU A 71 -1.43 -2.46 -1.19
CA LEU A 71 -1.47 -2.86 -2.61
C LEU A 71 -0.16 -2.63 -3.36
N GLN A 72 0.61 -1.62 -2.97
CA GLN A 72 1.85 -1.21 -3.65
C GLN A 72 2.94 -0.89 -2.61
N PRO A 73 3.45 -1.91 -1.89
CA PRO A 73 4.54 -1.70 -0.95
C PRO A 73 5.79 -1.26 -1.71
N GLN A 74 6.53 -0.32 -1.13
CA GLN A 74 7.83 0.12 -1.62
C GLN A 74 8.85 -0.03 -0.50
N MET A 75 10.02 -0.58 -0.82
CA MET A 75 11.19 -0.47 0.03
C MET A 75 11.87 0.86 -0.28
N ILE A 76 12.21 1.64 0.74
CA ILE A 76 12.99 2.88 0.60
C ILE A 76 14.27 2.69 1.40
N LEU A 77 15.42 2.85 0.75
CA LEU A 77 16.75 2.77 1.36
C LEU A 77 17.35 4.17 1.43
N SER A 78 18.09 4.46 2.51
CA SER A 78 18.83 5.72 2.64
C SER A 78 20.25 5.43 3.06
N THR A 79 21.21 5.60 2.14
CA THR A 79 22.64 5.35 2.36
C THR A 79 23.39 6.68 2.42
N GLY A 80 23.59 7.22 3.63
CA GLY A 80 24.37 8.45 3.81
C GLY A 80 23.79 9.69 3.11
N PRO A 81 24.55 10.80 3.04
CA PRO A 81 24.03 12.10 2.60
C PRO A 81 23.65 12.21 1.10
N ASP A 82 24.04 11.26 0.26
CA ASP A 82 23.66 11.15 -1.18
C ASP A 82 22.72 9.96 -1.42
N ALA A 83 21.67 9.83 -0.60
CA ALA A 83 20.78 8.67 -0.64
C ALA A 83 19.89 8.65 -1.89
N GLU A 84 20.22 7.76 -2.83
CA GLU A 84 19.33 7.32 -3.91
C GLU A 84 18.12 6.56 -3.35
N VAL A 85 16.91 6.98 -3.70
CA VAL A 85 15.67 6.28 -3.36
C VAL A 85 15.46 5.15 -4.37
N PHE A 86 15.77 3.92 -3.97
CA PHE A 86 15.51 2.75 -4.80
C PHE A 86 14.06 2.28 -4.62
N HIS A 87 13.23 2.36 -5.66
CA HIS A 87 11.89 1.77 -5.64
C HIS A 87 11.98 0.27 -5.95
N VAL A 88 11.73 -0.59 -4.95
CA VAL A 88 11.64 -2.04 -5.16
C VAL A 88 10.21 -2.43 -5.52
N VAL A 89 10.05 -3.09 -6.67
CA VAL A 89 8.77 -3.65 -7.11
C VAL A 89 8.56 -5.00 -6.43
N SER A 90 7.50 -5.12 -5.64
CA SER A 90 7.08 -6.40 -5.06
C SER A 90 6.56 -7.34 -6.16
N ALA A 91 7.08 -8.57 -6.20
CA ALA A 91 6.49 -9.67 -6.95
C ALA A 91 5.83 -10.62 -5.95
N THR A 92 4.51 -10.51 -5.79
CA THR A 92 3.72 -11.57 -5.14
C THR A 92 3.59 -12.73 -6.11
N ARG A 93 3.96 -13.94 -5.68
CA ARG A 93 3.55 -15.17 -6.37
C ARG A 93 2.11 -15.50 -6.00
#